data_AF-A0A931WCC4-F1
#
_entry.id   AF-A0A931WCC4-F1
#
_cell.length_a   1.000
_cell.length_b   1.000
_cell.length_c   1.000
_cell.angle_alpha   90.00
_cell.angle_beta   90.00
_cell.angle_gamma   90.00
#
_symmetry.space_group_name_H-M   'P 1'
#
loop_
_entity.id
_entity.type
_entity.pdbx_description
1 polymer ?
#
loop_
_entity_poly.entity_id
_entity_poly.type
_entity_poly.pdbx_seq_one_letter_code
_entity_poly.pdbx_strand_id
1 'polypeptide(L)' 'NLKSYENKGVIISPNMKIAFKKADALIIASNAPEFQKLNNLKNSNKNTIIVDGRRVLKVPKNSKEKYYAIGLSRSS' A
#
# COMPACT_ATOMS: atom_id res chain seq x y z
N ASN A 1 2.12 12.64 18.44
CA ASN A 1 1.42 13.87 18.02
C ASN A 1 1.52 13.97 16.50
N LEU A 2 0.41 13.89 15.77
CA LEU A 2 0.41 13.81 14.30
C LEU A 2 0.70 15.16 13.62
N LYS A 3 0.50 16.28 14.33
CA LYS A 3 0.77 17.64 13.84
C LYS A 3 2.25 17.90 13.49
N SER A 4 3.19 17.12 14.03
CA SER A 4 4.62 17.30 13.77
C SER A 4 5.07 16.91 12.36
N TYR A 5 4.19 16.33 11.54
CA TYR A 5 4.50 15.84 10.20
C TYR A 5 4.01 16.75 9.07
N GLU A 6 3.07 17.67 9.34
CA GLU A 6 2.41 18.50 8.31
C GLU A 6 3.42 19.35 7.50
N ASN A 7 4.51 19.80 8.14
CA ASN A 7 5.55 20.62 7.50
C ASN A 7 6.61 19.82 6.72
N LYS A 8 6.47 18.49 6.61
CA LYS A 8 7.44 17.60 5.93
C LYS A 8 6.92 17.04 4.61
N GLY A 9 5.90 17.66 4.02
CA GLY A 9 5.22 17.10 2.84
C GLY A 9 4.43 15.83 3.14
N VAL A 10 4.09 15.58 4.40
CA VAL A 10 3.30 14.42 4.83
C VAL A 10 1.85 14.85 4.97
N ILE A 11 0.98 14.21 4.19
CA ILE A 11 -0.47 14.34 4.32
C ILE A 11 -0.98 13.13 5.09
N ILE A 12 -1.52 13.36 6.29
CA ILE A 12 -2.11 12.32 7.11
C ILE A 12 -3.58 12.22 6.75
N SER A 13 -3.98 11.09 6.16
CA SER A 13 -5.37 10.85 5.81
C SER A 13 -6.05 9.93 6.84
N PRO A 14 -7.23 10.30 7.38
CA PRO A 14 -8.00 9.39 8.22
C PRO A 14 -8.68 8.29 7.40
N ASN A 15 -8.66 8.38 6.07
CA ASN A 15 -9.27 7.42 5.17
C ASN A 15 -8.22 6.81 4.25
N MET A 16 -7.97 5.51 4.44
CA MET A 16 -6.99 4.76 3.67
C MET A 16 -7.20 4.90 2.16
N LYS A 17 -8.45 4.90 1.66
CA LYS A 17 -8.76 5.04 0.23
C LYS A 17 -8.27 6.37 -0.36
N ILE A 18 -8.27 7.43 0.46
CA ILE A 18 -7.77 8.74 0.04
C ILE A 18 -6.24 8.73 0.04
N ALA A 19 -5.62 8.11 1.05
CA ALA A 19 -4.17 8.05 1.21
C ALA A 19 -3.44 7.46 -0.01
N PHE A 20 -4.02 6.47 -0.69
CA PHE A 20 -3.39 5.83 -1.85
C PHE A 20 -4.03 6.18 -3.20
N LYS A 21 -5.01 7.09 -3.22
CA LYS A 21 -5.66 7.51 -4.47
C LYS A 21 -4.62 8.21 -5.36
N LYS A 22 -4.42 7.70 -6.57
CA LYS A 22 -3.42 8.19 -7.55
C LYS A 22 -1.96 8.10 -7.07
N ALA A 23 -1.66 7.36 -6.01
CA ALA A 23 -0.27 7.15 -5.61
C ALA A 23 0.45 6.28 -6.64
N ASP A 24 1.70 6.62 -6.95
CA ASP A 24 2.55 5.79 -7.82
C ASP A 24 3.09 4.56 -7.08
N ALA A 25 3.20 4.66 -5.74
CA ALA A 25 3.63 3.57 -4.88
C ALA A 25 2.82 3.51 -3.58
N LEU A 26 2.66 2.29 -3.09
CA LEU A 26 2.02 1.92 -1.84
C LEU A 26 3.04 1.14 -1.00
N ILE A 27 3.34 1.61 0.21
CA ILE A 27 4.28 0.94 1.11
C ILE A 27 3.55 0.56 2.39
N ILE A 28 3.56 -0.74 2.71
CA ILE A 28 3.01 -1.25 3.96
C ILE A 28 4.16 -1.44 4.95
N ALA A 29 4.27 -0.51 5.90
CA ALA A 29 5.34 -0.49 6.88
C ALA A 29 4.98 -1.15 8.23
N SER A 30 3.69 -1.39 8.51
CA SER A 30 3.22 -2.00 9.75
C SER A 30 2.22 -3.14 9.50
N ASN A 31 2.06 -4.01 10.50
CA ASN A 31 1.16 -5.17 10.44
C ASN A 31 -0.26 -4.84 10.95
N ALA A 32 -0.69 -3.59 10.79
CA ALA A 32 -1.96 -3.12 11.31
C ALA A 32 -3.15 -3.93 10.71
N PRO A 33 -4.12 -4.40 11.52
CA PRO A 33 -5.19 -5.29 11.05
C PRO A 33 -6.03 -4.72 9.90
N GLU A 34 -6.15 -3.40 9.81
CA GLU A 34 -6.87 -2.71 8.75
C GLU A 34 -6.28 -2.96 7.35
N PHE A 35 -4.98 -3.22 7.22
CA PHE A 35 -4.37 -3.53 5.94
C PHE A 35 -4.77 -4.91 5.42
N GLN A 36 -5.06 -5.87 6.31
CA GLN A 36 -5.54 -7.19 5.90
C GLN A 36 -6.93 -7.14 5.24
N LYS A 37 -7.67 -6.03 5.43
CA LYS A 37 -8.99 -5.79 4.82
C LYS A 37 -8.90 -5.14 3.44
N LEU A 38 -7.71 -4.74 2.99
CA LEU A 38 -7.47 -4.21 1.64
C LEU A 38 -7.46 -5.35 0.61
N ASN A 39 -8.64 -5.92 0.34
CA ASN A 39 -8.80 -7.04 -0.58
C ASN A 39 -8.89 -6.60 -2.06
N ASN A 40 -9.02 -5.30 -2.31
CA ASN A 40 -9.25 -4.74 -3.64
C ASN A 40 -8.62 -3.34 -3.74
N LEU A 41 -7.42 -3.25 -4.30
CA LEU A 41 -6.74 -1.99 -4.61
C LEU A 41 -7.29 -1.33 -5.88
N LYS A 42 -8.58 -1.51 -6.17
CA LYS A 42 -9.29 -1.04 -7.37
C LYS A 42 -9.21 0.49 -7.60
N ASN A 43 -8.81 1.24 -6.58
CA ASN A 43 -8.66 2.71 -6.64
C ASN A 43 -7.20 3.16 -6.80
N SER A 44 -6.26 2.23 -6.88
CA SER A 44 -4.87 2.53 -7.20
C SER A 44 -4.73 2.82 -8.69
N ASN A 45 -3.73 3.61 -9.07
CA ASN A 45 -3.39 3.83 -10.47
C ASN A 45 -2.99 2.49 -11.13
N LYS A 46 -3.25 2.29 -12.43
CA LYS A 46 -2.93 1.02 -13.14
C LYS A 46 -1.46 0.62 -13.03
N ASN A 47 -0.57 1.60 -12.81
CA ASN A 47 0.87 1.42 -12.71
C ASN A 47 1.39 1.45 -11.27
N THR A 48 0.51 1.40 -10.26
CA THR A 48 0.92 1.49 -8.86
C THR A 48 1.82 0.31 -8.48
N ILE A 49 2.94 0.62 -7.84
CA ILE A 49 3.83 -0.37 -7.24
C ILE A 49 3.39 -0.59 -5.79
N ILE A 50 3.27 -1.85 -5.38
CA ILE A 50 2.95 -2.19 -3.99
C ILE A 50 4.16 -2.88 -3.38
N VAL A 51 4.64 -2.33 -2.26
CA VAL A 51 5.70 -2.91 -1.44
C VAL A 51 5.10 -3.30 -0.09
N ASP A 52 4.86 -4.59 0.10
CA ASP A 52 4.35 -5.13 1.36
C ASP A 52 5.50 -5.63 2.23
N GLY A 53 5.98 -4.75 3.11
CA GLY A 53 7.04 -5.06 4.06
C GLY A 53 6.62 -6.06 5.15
N ARG A 54 5.32 -6.33 5.31
CA ARG A 54 4.78 -7.12 6.42
C ARG A 54 3.98 -8.35 5.97
N ARG A 55 3.83 -8.56 4.66
CA ARG A 55 3.06 -9.64 4.03
C ARG A 55 1.62 -9.76 4.53
N VAL A 56 0.97 -8.63 4.77
CA VAL A 56 -0.40 -8.57 5.29
C VAL A 56 -1.46 -8.45 4.20
N LEU A 57 -1.07 -8.04 2.99
CA LEU A 57 -1.98 -7.89 1.87
C LEU A 57 -2.27 -9.25 1.21
N LYS A 58 -3.53 -9.45 0.84
CA LYS A 58 -3.97 -10.58 0.02
C LYS A 58 -4.09 -10.12 -1.43
N VAL A 59 -2.96 -10.11 -2.14
CA VAL A 59 -2.92 -9.74 -3.57
C VAL A 59 -3.18 -10.99 -4.42
N PRO A 60 -4.23 -11.02 -5.26
CA PRO A 60 -4.48 -12.14 -6.15
C PRO A 60 -3.30 -12.37 -7.11
N LYS A 61 -3.01 -13.63 -7.46
CA LYS A 61 -1.94 -13.95 -8.44
C LYS A 61 -2.07 -13.23 -9.79
N ASN A 62 -3.31 -12.90 -10.18
CA ASN A 62 -3.62 -12.22 -11.45
C ASN A 62 -3.85 -10.70 -11.27
N SER A 63 -3.36 -10.13 -10.17
CA SER A 63 -3.36 -8.68 -9.95
C SER A 63 -2.57 -7.98 -11.05
N LYS A 64 -3.08 -6.83 -11.51
CA LYS A 64 -2.41 -6.01 -12.53
C LYS A 64 -1.31 -5.15 -11.93
N GLU A 65 -1.36 -4.97 -10.61
CA GLU A 65 -0.44 -4.18 -9.83
C GLU A 65 0.91 -4.88 -9.69
N LYS A 66 2.00 -4.10 -9.71
CA LYS A 66 3.35 -4.64 -9.49
C LYS A 66 3.55 -4.84 -7.99
N TYR A 67 3.32 -6.07 -7.51
CA TYR A 67 3.45 -6.44 -6.11
C TYR A 67 4.85 -6.98 -5.77
N TYR A 68 5.42 -6.44 -4.70
CA TYR A 68 6.67 -6.86 -4.08
C TYR A 68 6.44 -7.08 -2.59
N ALA A 69 7.02 -8.14 -2.05
CA ALA A 69 6.91 -8.45 -0.64
C ALA A 69 8.20 -9.09 -0.13
N ILE A 70 8.54 -8.79 1.11
CA ILE A 70 9.75 -9.34 1.75
C ILE A 70 9.61 -10.86 1.84
N GLY A 71 10.65 -11.60 1.44
CA GLY A 71 10.67 -13.06 1.48
C GLY A 71 9.86 -13.77 0.38
N LEU A 72 9.38 -13.05 -0.63
CA LEU A 72 8.81 -13.64 -1.84
C LEU A 72 9.72 -13.35 -3.03
N SER A 73 10.26 -14.39 -3.66
CA SER A 73 10.95 -14.23 -4.95
C SER A 73 9.92 -13.95 -6.04
N ARG A 74 10.23 -13.01 -6.94
CA ARG A 74 9.56 -12.99 -8.23
C ARG A 74 10.22 -14.08 -9.05
N SER A 75 9.45 -15.12 -9.38
CA SER A 75 9.79 -15.94 -10.54
C SER A 75 9.80 -14.98 -11.73
N SER A 76 10.99 -14.70 -12.24
CA SER A 76 11.23 -13.96 -13.48
C SER A 76 10.63 -14.69 -14.67
#